data_AF-A0A946U5A5-F1
#
_entry.id   AF-A0A946U5A5-F1
#
_cell.length_a   1.000
_cell.length_b   1.000
_cell.length_c   1.000
_cell.angle_alpha   90.00
_cell.angle_beta   90.00
_cell.angle_gamma   90.00
#
_symmetry.space_group_name_H-M   'P 1'
#
loop_
_entity.id
_entity.type
_entity.pdbx_description
1 polymer ?
#
loop_
_entity_poly.entity_id
_entity_poly.type
_entity_poly.pdbx_seq_one_letter_code
_entity_poly.pdbx_strand_id
1 'polypeptide(L)'
;MTLKDRIRGYLPVVVDVETAGFNENTDALLEICAIILGFDDNGNFIPKKTLHFHVEPFKGANIEPSALKFNGIDIDNPFRLAVPEKQALSEIFKCVSDELVIE
;
A
#
# COMPACT_ATOMS: atom_id res chain seq x y z
N MET A 1 0.69 8.97 -27.15
CA MET A 1 0.86 9.72 -25.89
C MET A 1 1.37 8.71 -24.89
N THR A 2 2.48 8.98 -24.22
CA THR A 2 3.03 8.07 -23.20
C THR A 2 2.40 8.34 -21.85
N LEU A 3 2.57 7.43 -20.88
CA LEU A 3 2.17 7.66 -19.49
C LEU A 3 2.78 8.95 -18.94
N LYS A 4 4.07 9.17 -19.22
CA LYS A 4 4.82 10.38 -18.85
C LYS A 4 4.16 11.66 -19.34
N ASP A 5 3.70 11.68 -20.60
CA ASP A 5 3.00 12.83 -21.18
C ASP A 5 1.63 13.03 -20.50
N ARG A 6 0.92 11.93 -20.23
CA ARG A 6 -0.44 11.95 -19.67
C ARG A 6 -0.50 12.52 -18.26
N ILE A 7 0.54 12.30 -17.44
CA ILE A 7 0.59 12.74 -16.04
C ILE A 7 1.83 13.59 -15.71
N ARG A 8 2.40 14.26 -16.72
CA ARG A 8 3.46 15.27 -16.56
C ARG A 8 4.70 14.75 -15.81
N GLY A 9 5.08 13.51 -16.07
CA GLY A 9 6.25 12.87 -15.46
C GLY A 9 6.01 12.16 -14.13
N TYR A 10 4.77 12.10 -13.62
CA TYR A 10 4.45 11.31 -12.44
C TYR A 10 4.10 9.86 -12.79
N LEU A 11 4.62 8.90 -12.02
CA LEU A 11 4.17 7.51 -12.03
C LEU A 11 2.97 7.37 -11.09
N PRO A 12 1.77 7.05 -11.59
CA PRO A 12 0.60 6.83 -10.75
C PRO A 12 0.67 5.48 -10.02
N VAL A 13 0.42 5.51 -8.71
CA VAL A 13 0.31 4.33 -7.85
C VAL A 13 -0.98 4.46 -7.06
N VAL A 14 -1.89 3.50 -7.19
CA VAL A 14 -3.09 3.39 -6.36
C VAL A 14 -2.69 2.78 -5.04
N VAL A 15 -3.09 3.40 -3.93
CA VAL A 15 -2.78 2.92 -2.58
C VAL A 15 -4.07 2.83 -1.78
N ASP A 16 -4.21 1.73 -1.07
CA ASP A 16 -5.25 1.51 -0.06
C ASP A 16 -4.60 0.99 1.22
N VAL A 17 -5.14 1.40 2.37
CA VAL A 17 -4.63 1.04 3.70
C VAL A 17 -5.76 0.70 4.64
N GLU A 18 -5.53 -0.29 5.49
CA GLU A 18 -6.40 -0.58 6.63
C GLU A 18 -5.63 -0.29 7.91
N THR A 19 -6.29 0.40 8.85
CA THR A 19 -5.65 0.92 10.06
C THR A 19 -6.40 0.48 11.31
N ALA A 20 -5.75 0.63 12.47
CA ALA A 20 -6.32 0.39 13.78
C ALA A 20 -7.02 1.62 14.37
N GLY A 21 -7.33 2.63 13.55
CA GLY A 21 -7.96 3.88 13.98
C GLY A 21 -7.76 5.02 12.96
N PHE A 22 -8.20 6.23 13.33
CA PHE A 22 -8.21 7.39 12.42
C PHE A 22 -7.02 8.33 12.59
N ASN A 23 -6.19 8.17 13.62
CA ASN A 23 -5.04 9.03 13.89
C ASN A 23 -3.74 8.39 13.40
N GLU A 24 -3.18 8.94 12.33
CA GLU A 24 -1.98 8.43 11.67
C GLU A 24 -0.71 8.47 12.55
N ASN A 25 -0.71 9.29 13.61
CA ASN A 25 0.46 9.43 14.50
C ASN A 25 0.48 8.38 15.62
N THR A 26 -0.66 7.74 15.91
CA THR A 26 -0.82 6.86 17.07
C THR A 26 -1.36 5.49 16.72
N ASP A 27 -2.18 5.37 15.68
CA ASP A 27 -2.93 4.17 15.37
C ASP A 27 -2.16 3.31 14.35
N ALA A 28 -2.17 2.00 14.53
CA ALA A 28 -1.38 1.10 13.69
C ALA A 28 -1.84 1.07 12.22
N LEU A 29 -0.90 0.98 11.28
CA LEU A 29 -1.14 0.44 9.95
C LEU A 29 -1.23 -1.09 10.05
N LEU A 30 -2.29 -1.69 9.52
CA LEU A 30 -2.56 -3.13 9.62
C LEU A 30 -2.52 -3.85 8.27
N GLU A 31 -2.76 -3.12 7.18
CA GLU A 31 -2.73 -3.65 5.82
C GLU A 31 -2.41 -2.54 4.83
N ILE A 32 -1.67 -2.85 3.78
CA ILE A 32 -1.41 -1.93 2.68
C ILE A 32 -1.39 -2.65 1.34
N CYS A 33 -2.06 -2.07 0.35
CA CYS A 33 -2.02 -2.49 -1.04
C CYS A 33 -1.51 -1.34 -1.91
N ALA A 34 -0.61 -1.63 -2.84
CA ALA A 34 -0.11 -0.67 -3.82
C ALA A 34 -0.19 -1.27 -5.23
N ILE A 35 -0.88 -0.57 -6.15
CA ILE A 35 -1.02 -0.97 -7.55
C ILE A 35 -0.37 0.11 -8.43
N ILE A 36 0.74 -0.25 -9.09
CA ILE A 36 1.41 0.61 -10.07
C ILE A 36 0.62 0.53 -11.37
N LEU A 37 0.23 1.69 -11.92
CA LEU A 37 -0.51 1.74 -13.18
C LEU A 37 0.43 1.96 -14.36
N GLY A 38 0.17 1.21 -15.45
CA GLY A 38 0.70 1.48 -16.77
C GLY A 38 -0.31 2.25 -17.63
N PHE A 39 0.10 2.54 -18.87
CA PHE A 39 -0.73 3.20 -19.88
C PHE A 39 -0.61 2.46 -21.20
N ASP A 40 -1.72 1.96 -21.73
CA ASP A 40 -1.72 1.18 -22.97
C ASP A 40 -1.73 2.06 -24.24
N ASP A 41 -1.56 1.43 -25.41
CA ASP A 41 -1.55 2.11 -26.70
C ASP A 41 -2.89 2.78 -27.06
N ASN A 42 -3.98 2.37 -26.42
CA ASN A 42 -5.31 2.95 -26.58
C ASN A 42 -5.52 4.17 -25.67
N GLY A 43 -4.56 4.49 -24.80
CA GLY A 43 -4.63 5.60 -23.88
C GLY A 43 -5.43 5.31 -22.60
N ASN A 44 -5.54 4.04 -22.20
CA ASN A 44 -6.19 3.63 -20.96
C ASN A 44 -5.17 3.30 -19.87
N PHE A 45 -5.55 3.58 -18.62
CA PHE A 45 -4.81 3.09 -17.46
C PHE A 45 -5.05 1.60 -17.26
N ILE A 46 -3.97 0.85 -17.00
CA ILE A 46 -4.02 -0.58 -16.72
C ILE A 46 -3.21 -0.91 -15.46
N PRO A 47 -3.61 -1.90 -14.66
CA PRO A 47 -2.78 -2.38 -13.55
C PRO A 47 -1.54 -3.10 -14.10
N LYS A 48 -0.35 -2.74 -13.62
CA LYS A 48 0.92 -3.36 -14.05
C LYS A 48 1.52 -4.26 -12.97
N LYS A 49 1.63 -3.76 -11.75
CA LYS A 49 2.15 -4.50 -10.59
C LYS A 49 1.27 -4.25 -9.37
N THR A 50 0.96 -5.32 -8.64
CA THR A 50 0.22 -5.28 -7.37
C THR A 50 1.12 -5.80 -6.27
N LEU A 51 1.24 -5.04 -5.19
CA LEU A 51 1.87 -5.45 -3.95
C LEU A 51 0.86 -5.33 -2.83
N HIS A 52 0.84 -6.32 -1.94
CA HIS A 52 -0.09 -6.38 -0.82
C HIS A 52 0.62 -6.99 0.38
N PHE A 53 0.43 -6.36 1.53
CA PHE A 53 1.05 -6.78 2.78
C PHE A 53 0.07 -6.61 3.93
N HIS A 54 0.01 -7.63 4.79
CA HIS A 54 -0.43 -7.43 6.17
C HIS A 54 0.74 -6.85 6.98
N VAL A 55 0.45 -5.88 7.85
CA VAL A 55 1.47 -5.12 8.58
C VAL A 55 1.32 -5.36 10.08
N GLU A 56 2.43 -5.63 10.75
CA GLU A 56 2.48 -5.74 12.20
C GLU A 56 2.26 -4.36 12.84
N PRO A 57 1.44 -4.25 13.89
CA PRO A 57 1.33 -3.01 14.66
C PRO A 57 2.70 -2.58 15.19
N PHE A 58 3.05 -1.31 14.98
CA PHE A 58 4.30 -0.79 15.53
C PHE A 58 4.28 -0.79 17.07
N LYS A 59 5.46 -0.78 17.68
CA LYS A 59 5.58 -0.85 19.14
C LYS A 59 4.90 0.34 19.82
N GLY A 60 3.90 0.04 20.64
CA GLY A 60 3.15 1.06 21.38
C GLY A 60 2.01 1.70 20.58
N ALA A 61 1.67 1.17 19.41
CA ALA A 61 0.53 1.62 18.64
C ALA A 61 -0.78 1.50 19.44
N ASN A 62 -1.64 2.49 19.25
CA ASN A 62 -3.03 2.44 19.68
C ASN A 62 -3.82 1.52 18.75
N ILE A 63 -4.75 0.75 19.34
CA ILE A 63 -5.60 -0.20 18.63
C ILE A 63 -7.05 0.06 19.04
N GLU A 64 -7.81 0.74 18.19
CA GLU A 64 -9.23 1.01 18.41
C GLU A 64 -10.06 -0.25 18.13
N PRO A 65 -10.81 -0.78 19.12
CA PRO A 65 -11.65 -1.95 18.90
C PRO A 65 -12.72 -1.73 17.81
N SER A 66 -13.17 -0.48 17.64
CA SER A 66 -14.13 -0.10 16.61
C SER A 66 -13.56 -0.22 15.20
N ALA A 67 -12.27 0.08 15.00
CA ALA A 67 -11.59 -0.04 13.72
C ALA A 67 -11.43 -1.52 13.34
N LEU A 68 -10.97 -2.36 14.27
CA LEU A 68 -10.87 -3.81 14.04
C LEU A 68 -12.23 -4.45 13.73
N LYS A 69 -13.29 -3.99 14.40
CA LYS A 69 -14.66 -4.43 14.10
C LYS A 69 -15.12 -3.99 12.71
N PHE A 70 -14.70 -2.81 12.25
CA PHE A 70 -15.09 -2.26 10.96
C PHE A 70 -14.41 -3.00 9.80
N ASN A 71 -13.08 -3.18 9.85
CA ASN A 71 -12.32 -3.85 8.78
C ASN A 71 -12.26 -5.39 8.93
N GLY A 72 -12.63 -5.93 10.09
CA GLY A 72 -12.64 -7.37 10.35
C GLY A 72 -11.25 -7.97 10.60
N ILE A 73 -10.25 -7.15 10.91
CA ILE A 73 -8.87 -7.57 11.11
C ILE A 73 -8.67 -8.17 12.51
N ASP A 74 -8.23 -9.43 12.56
CA ASP A 74 -7.66 -10.05 13.75
C ASP A 74 -6.13 -9.95 13.71
N ILE A 75 -5.57 -9.05 14.52
CA ILE A 75 -4.13 -8.77 14.56
C ILE A 75 -3.29 -9.89 15.18
N ASP A 76 -3.90 -10.76 15.99
CA ASP A 76 -3.22 -11.86 16.68
C ASP A 76 -3.24 -13.16 15.87
N ASN A 77 -3.89 -13.15 14.70
CA ASN A 77 -3.98 -14.32 13.83
C ASN A 77 -2.59 -14.64 13.21
N PRO A 78 -1.96 -15.78 13.57
CA PRO A 78 -0.63 -16.13 13.05
C PRO A 78 -0.62 -16.38 11.53
N PHE A 79 -1.77 -16.67 10.93
CA PHE A 79 -1.90 -16.88 9.49
C PHE A 79 -2.07 -15.58 8.69
N ARG A 80 -2.12 -14.41 9.35
CA ARG A 80 -1.97 -13.13 8.64
C ARG A 80 -0.61 -13.00 7.97
N LEU A 81 0.42 -13.69 8.49
CA LEU A 81 1.79 -13.59 7.99
C LEU A 81 2.22 -12.12 7.86
N ALA A 82 1.83 -11.31 8.85
CA ALA A 82 2.13 -9.88 8.87
C ALA A 82 3.64 -9.66 8.90
N VAL A 83 4.09 -8.60 8.24
CA VAL A 83 5.49 -8.19 8.20
C VAL A 83 5.69 -6.84 8.89
N PRO A 84 6.90 -6.52 9.35
CA PRO A 84 7.18 -5.19 9.89
C PRO A 84 6.88 -4.09 8.85
N GLU A 85 6.31 -2.97 9.28
CA GLU A 85 5.96 -1.83 8.41
C GLU A 85 7.11 -1.39 7.51
N LYS A 86 8.32 -1.32 8.07
CA LYS A 86 9.52 -0.96 7.33
C LYS A 86 9.77 -1.90 6.15
N GLN A 87 9.53 -3.21 6.33
CA GLN A 87 9.71 -4.18 5.26
C GLN A 87 8.70 -3.94 4.13
N ALA A 88 7.40 -3.89 4.46
CA ALA A 88 6.33 -3.65 3.47
C ALA A 88 6.58 -2.37 2.65
N LEU A 89 6.85 -1.24 3.32
CA LEU A 89 7.11 0.03 2.64
C LEU A 89 8.40 0.02 1.82
N SER A 90 9.46 -0.63 2.31
CA SER A 90 10.73 -0.73 1.56
C SER A 90 10.55 -1.53 0.27
N GLU A 91 9.78 -2.62 0.30
CA GLU A 91 9.47 -3.42 -0.89
C GLU A 91 8.59 -2.66 -1.89
N ILE A 92 7.56 -1.95 -1.42
CA ILE A 92 6.72 -1.07 -2.25
C ILE A 92 7.58 0.02 -2.90
N PHE A 93 8.37 0.77 -2.12
CA PHE A 93 9.20 1.85 -2.65
C PHE A 93 10.26 1.36 -3.62
N LYS A 94 10.84 0.20 -3.37
CA LYS A 94 11.77 -0.43 -4.32
C LYS A 94 11.07 -0.72 -5.64
N CYS A 95 9.88 -1.33 -5.60
CA CYS A 95 9.12 -1.65 -6.81
C CYS A 95 8.72 -0.40 -7.59
N VAL A 96 8.25 0.65 -6.90
CA VAL A 96 7.93 1.96 -7.49
C VAL A 96 9.17 2.60 -8.11
N SER A 97 10.32 2.54 -7.44
CA SER A 97 11.57 3.11 -7.94
C SER A 97 12.08 2.36 -9.17
N ASP A 98 12.00 1.03 -9.17
CA ASP A 98 12.40 0.20 -10.30
C ASP A 98 11.51 0.50 -11.53
N GLU A 99 10.20 0.76 -11.34
CA GLU A 99 9.28 1.16 -12.43
C GLU A 99 9.48 2.60 -12.91
N LEU A 100 9.82 3.53 -12.01
CA LEU A 100 10.12 4.93 -12.35
C LEU A 100 11.32 5.08 -13.29
N VAL A 101 12.29 4.17 -13.23
CA VAL A 101 13.51 4.20 -14.06
C VAL A 101 13.26 3.65 -15.47
N ILE A 102 12.22 2.83 -15.64
CA ILE A 102 11.92 2.13 -16.90
C ILE A 102 11.05 2.98 -17.84
N GLU A 103 10.36 4.01 -17.34
CA GLU A 103 9.49 4.95 -18.08
C GLU A 103 10.17 6.31 -18.37
#